data_AF-A0A7J8X3B4-F1
#
_entry.id   AF-A0A7J8X3B4-F1
#
_cell.length_a   1.000
_cell.length_b   1.000
_cell.length_c   1.000
_cell.angle_alpha   90.00
_cell.angle_beta   90.00
_cell.angle_gamma   90.00
#
_symmetry.space_group_name_H-M   'P 1'
#
loop_
_entity.id
_entity.type
_entity.pdbx_description
1 polymer ?
#
loop_
_entity_poly.entity_id
_entity_poly.type
_entity_poly.pdbx_seq_one_letter_code
_entity_poly.pdbx_strand_id
1 'polypeptide(L)'
;NRLLDILDPRVLNDENVEQLKEVAALARRCVRVNGEKRPTTKEVAHELAGLQAMPKHPWSQSKLVGEEAEYLLSDLPSSYGKGATSSSMGYDSINNKIIFELEGPFPTYI
;
A
#
# COMPACT_ATOMS: atom_id res chain seq x y z
N ASN A 1 28.29 10.35 -13.17
CA ASN A 1 26.91 9.91 -13.38
C ASN A 1 26.98 8.59 -14.14
N ARG A 2 26.92 7.45 -13.43
CA ARG A 2 27.14 6.08 -13.99
C ARG A 2 25.88 5.21 -13.85
N LEU A 3 24.71 5.84 -13.92
CA LEU A 3 23.44 5.17 -13.63
C LEU A 3 23.18 3.99 -14.58
N LEU A 4 23.46 4.17 -15.88
CA LEU A 4 23.22 3.13 -16.89
C LEU A 4 24.13 1.90 -16.69
N ASP A 5 25.32 2.09 -16.11
CA ASP A 5 26.28 1.01 -15.85
C ASP A 5 25.85 0.09 -14.69
N ILE A 6 25.02 0.59 -13.78
CA ILE A 6 24.61 -0.13 -12.55
C ILE A 6 23.19 -0.70 -12.64
N LEU A 7 22.40 -0.27 -13.62
CA LEU A 7 21.04 -0.74 -13.82
C LEU A 7 21.06 -2.14 -14.41
N ASP A 8 20.12 -2.97 -13.98
CA ASP A 8 19.90 -4.27 -14.59
C ASP A 8 19.49 -4.06 -16.06
N PRO A 9 20.15 -4.72 -17.03
CA PRO A 9 19.79 -4.60 -18.44
C PRO A 9 18.33 -4.94 -18.76
N ARG A 10 17.67 -5.73 -17.90
CA ARG A 10 16.24 -6.08 -18.05
C ARG A 10 15.29 -4.92 -17.71
N VAL A 11 15.78 -3.93 -16.96
CA VAL A 11 15.03 -2.76 -16.51
C VAL A 11 15.25 -1.57 -17.45
N LEU A 12 16.40 -1.54 -18.13
CA LEU A 12 16.79 -0.45 -19.03
C LEU A 12 16.08 -0.58 -20.38
N ASN A 13 15.40 0.49 -20.78
CA ASN A 13 14.83 0.66 -22.13
C ASN A 13 15.16 2.07 -22.60
N ASP A 14 15.44 2.27 -23.89
CA ASP A 14 15.84 3.59 -24.41
C ASP A 14 14.77 4.67 -24.15
N GLU A 15 13.50 4.26 -24.03
CA GLU A 15 12.38 5.16 -23.75
C GLU A 15 12.21 5.50 -22.26
N ASN A 16 12.79 4.72 -21.33
CA ASN A 16 12.56 4.88 -19.88
C ASN A 16 13.73 5.52 -19.12
N VAL A 17 14.80 5.88 -19.83
CA VAL A 17 16.04 6.41 -19.26
C VAL A 17 15.78 7.65 -18.38
N GLU A 18 14.92 8.57 -18.82
CA GLU A 18 14.61 9.78 -18.04
C GLU A 18 13.84 9.46 -16.74
N GLN A 19 12.89 8.52 -16.79
CA GLN A 19 12.18 8.08 -15.59
C GLN A 19 13.13 7.39 -14.59
N LEU A 20 14.03 6.55 -15.10
CA LEU A 20 15.04 5.89 -14.26
C LEU A 20 16.01 6.90 -13.62
N LYS A 21 16.34 7.99 -14.31
CA LYS A 21 17.13 9.09 -13.72
C LYS A 21 16.40 9.76 -12.56
N GLU A 22 15.12 10.02 -12.69
CA GLU A 22 14.31 10.62 -11.63
C GLU A 22 14.16 9.68 -10.43
N VAL A 23 13.85 8.41 -10.66
CA VAL A 23 13.78 7.39 -9.59
C VAL A 23 15.13 7.25 -8.89
N ALA A 24 16.24 7.25 -9.64
CA ALA A 24 17.59 7.19 -9.07
C ALA A 24 17.94 8.46 -8.27
N ALA A 25 17.46 9.63 -8.70
CA ALA A 25 17.61 10.87 -7.95
C ALA A 25 16.85 10.82 -6.62
N LEU A 26 15.62 10.30 -6.62
CA LEU A 26 14.84 10.06 -5.42
C LEU A 26 15.52 9.06 -4.48
N ALA A 27 15.93 7.90 -5.00
CA ALA A 27 16.65 6.89 -4.24
C ALA A 27 17.93 7.44 -3.59
N ARG A 28 18.69 8.27 -4.31
CA ARG A 28 19.88 8.96 -3.79
C ARG A 28 19.56 9.88 -2.62
N ARG A 29 18.38 10.52 -2.58
CA ARG A 29 17.95 11.32 -1.43
C ARG A 29 17.56 10.44 -0.23
N CYS A 30 16.93 9.28 -0.48
CA CYS A 30 16.54 8.33 0.57
C CYS A 30 17.73 7.71 1.30
N VAL A 31 18.84 7.44 0.60
CA VAL A 31 20.03 6.79 1.18
C VAL A 31 21.09 7.75 1.73
N ARG A 32 20.74 9.04 1.94
CA ARG A 32 21.66 10.03 2.52
C ARG A 32 22.14 9.58 3.91
N VAL A 33 23.42 9.78 4.19
CA VAL A 33 24.01 9.46 5.50
C VAL A 33 23.34 10.29 6.61
N ASN A 34 23.12 11.59 6.36
CA ASN A 34 22.35 12.42 7.28
C ASN A 34 20.85 12.11 7.15
N GLY A 35 20.27 11.53 8.20
CA GLY A 35 18.86 11.16 8.30
C GLY A 35 17.89 12.32 8.17
N GLU A 36 18.24 13.50 8.69
CA GLU A 36 17.39 14.71 8.66
C GLU A 36 17.18 15.26 7.24
N LYS A 37 18.10 14.94 6.33
CA LYS A 37 18.03 15.35 4.92
C LYS A 37 17.35 14.31 4.02
N ARG A 38 16.88 13.20 4.59
CA ARG A 38 16.11 12.19 3.87
C ARG A 38 14.68 12.69 3.69
N PRO A 39 14.05 12.45 2.54
CA PRO A 39 12.65 12.75 2.35
C PRO A 39 11.81 11.90 3.30
N THR A 40 10.67 12.44 3.70
CA THR A 40 9.65 11.70 4.43
C THR A 40 9.02 10.64 3.53
N THR A 41 8.51 9.55 4.10
CA THR A 41 7.80 8.51 3.33
C THR A 41 6.61 9.10 2.53
N LYS A 42 5.98 10.16 3.03
CA LYS A 42 4.91 10.88 2.33
C LYS A 42 5.39 11.56 1.06
N GLU A 43 6.53 12.27 1.14
CA GLU A 43 7.15 12.90 -0.04
C GLU A 43 7.61 11.85 -1.04
N VAL A 44 8.24 10.76 -0.58
CA VAL A 44 8.64 9.65 -1.45
C VAL A 44 7.44 9.06 -2.18
N ALA A 45 6.33 8.81 -1.49
CA ALA A 45 5.11 8.28 -2.10
C ALA A 45 4.50 9.27 -3.12
N HIS A 46 4.49 10.56 -2.80
CA HIS A 46 3.98 11.60 -3.70
C HIS A 46 4.81 11.72 -4.98
N GLU A 47 6.15 11.75 -4.85
CA GLU A 47 7.06 11.83 -5.99
C GLU A 47 6.94 10.57 -6.88
N LEU A 48 6.85 9.38 -6.29
CA LEU A 48 6.64 8.14 -7.05
C LEU A 48 5.29 8.13 -7.78
N ALA A 49 4.22 8.61 -7.14
CA ALA A 49 2.91 8.74 -7.80
C ALA A 49 2.98 9.70 -9.00
N GLY A 50 3.72 10.81 -8.87
CA GLY A 50 3.98 11.74 -9.98
C GLY A 50 4.72 11.08 -11.15
N LEU A 51 5.74 10.26 -10.85
CA LEU A 51 6.50 9.53 -11.88
C LEU A 51 5.67 8.45 -12.58
N GLN A 52 4.71 7.84 -11.89
CA GLN A 52 3.76 6.87 -12.47
C GLN A 52 2.69 7.53 -13.35
N ALA A 53 2.31 8.78 -13.04
CA ALA A 53 1.33 9.54 -13.81
C ALA A 53 1.89 10.09 -15.14
N MET A 54 3.20 10.00 -15.37
CA MET A 54 3.83 10.40 -16.62
C MET A 54 3.34 9.52 -17.79
N PRO A 55 3.04 10.08 -18.98
CA PRO A 55 2.49 9.31 -20.07
C PRO A 55 3.52 8.30 -20.60
N LYS A 56 3.09 7.05 -20.75
CA LYS A 56 3.81 5.89 -21.34
C LYS A 56 4.97 5.33 -20.52
N HIS A 57 4.66 4.37 -19.66
CA HIS A 57 5.50 3.18 -19.53
C HIS A 57 4.64 1.95 -19.21
N PRO A 58 4.94 0.75 -19.73
CA PRO A 58 4.21 -0.49 -19.44
C PRO A 58 4.09 -0.83 -17.95
N TRP A 59 4.90 -0.21 -17.08
CA TRP A 59 4.87 -0.41 -15.63
C TRP A 59 3.60 0.15 -14.97
N SER A 60 2.87 1.07 -15.61
CA SER A 60 1.58 1.56 -15.10
C SER A 60 0.40 0.64 -15.48
N GLN A 61 0.63 -0.39 -16.30
CA GLN A 61 -0.38 -1.38 -16.67
C GLN A 61 -0.43 -2.59 -15.73
N SER A 62 0.21 -2.56 -14.56
CA SER A 62 -0.24 -3.42 -13.46
C SER A 62 -1.57 -2.88 -12.99
N LYS A 63 -2.63 -3.29 -13.68
CA LYS A 63 -4.03 -3.16 -13.29
C LYS A 63 -4.14 -3.45 -11.79
N LEU A 64 -4.13 -2.42 -10.94
CA LEU A 64 -4.70 -2.49 -9.60
C LEU A 64 -6.21 -2.58 -9.80
N VAL A 65 -6.68 -3.67 -10.43
CA VAL A 65 -8.08 -4.03 -10.28
C VAL A 65 -8.16 -4.54 -8.87
N GLY A 66 -8.76 -3.71 -8.03
CA GLY A 66 -9.25 -4.12 -6.73
C GLY A 66 -10.27 -5.23 -6.94
N GLU A 67 -9.79 -6.46 -6.87
CA GLU A 67 -10.60 -7.65 -6.65
C GLU A 67 -11.00 -7.80 -5.16
N GLU A 68 -10.61 -6.84 -4.30
CA GLU A 68 -11.04 -6.77 -2.90
C GLU A 68 -12.34 -5.97 -2.66
N ALA A 69 -12.89 -5.29 -3.68
CA ALA A 69 -14.12 -4.50 -3.51
C ALA A 69 -15.42 -5.30 -3.77
N GLU A 70 -15.37 -6.42 -4.52
CA GLU A 70 -16.57 -7.19 -4.85
C GLU A 70 -17.09 -8.05 -3.68
N TYR A 71 -16.21 -8.49 -2.77
CA TYR A 71 -16.60 -9.34 -1.63
C TYR A 71 -17.34 -8.60 -0.51
N LEU A 72 -17.27 -7.26 -0.45
CA LEU A 72 -17.88 -6.48 0.65
C LEU A 72 -19.32 -6.03 0.37
N LEU A 73 -19.82 -6.23 -0.86
CA LEU A 73 -21.12 -5.70 -1.29
C LEU A 73 -22.19 -6.80 -1.50
N SER A 74 -21.84 -8.08 -1.28
CA SER A 74 -22.72 -9.21 -1.61
C SER A 74 -23.81 -9.49 -0.58
N ASP A 75 -23.65 -9.05 0.68
CA ASP A 75 -24.55 -9.45 1.77
C ASP A 75 -25.23 -8.25 2.45
N LEU A 76 -26.25 -7.68 1.79
CA LEU A 76 -27.30 -6.95 2.51
C LEU A 76 -28.67 -7.48 2.07
N PRO A 77 -29.28 -8.44 2.81
CA PRO A 77 -30.65 -8.80 2.56
C PRO A 77 -31.55 -7.67 3.07
N SER A 78 -32.06 -6.90 2.11
CA SER A 78 -33.21 -6.02 2.28
C SER A 78 -34.40 -6.84 2.78
N SER A 79 -34.80 -6.66 4.04
CA SER A 79 -36.10 -7.12 4.51
C SER A 79 -36.59 -6.28 5.68
N TYR A 80 -37.76 -5.68 5.46
CA TYR A 80 -38.47 -4.75 6.31
C TYR A 80 -38.62 -5.24 7.76
N GLY A 81 -38.32 -4.37 8.71
CA GLY A 81 -38.54 -4.62 10.12
C GLY A 81 -40.02 -4.69 10.49
N LYS A 82 -40.42 -5.75 11.22
CA LYS A 82 -41.57 -5.74 12.14
C LYS A 82 -41.60 -7.02 12.97
N GLY A 83 -41.75 -6.87 14.29
CA GLY A 83 -42.38 -7.89 15.14
C GLY A 83 -41.50 -8.42 16.26
N ALA A 84 -41.60 -7.80 17.43
CA ALA A 84 -41.20 -8.40 18.69
C ALA A 84 -41.99 -9.69 18.94
N THR A 85 -41.36 -10.74 19.48
CA THR A 85 -41.92 -11.59 20.55
C THR A 85 -40.84 -12.49 21.13
N SER A 86 -41.12 -12.84 22.38
CA SER A 86 -40.33 -13.49 23.43
C SER A 86 -39.84 -14.92 23.16
N SER A 87 -39.02 -15.38 24.11
CA SER A 87 -38.59 -16.76 24.45
C SER A 87 -37.40 -17.29 23.62
N SER A 88 -36.21 -17.31 24.22
CA SER A 88 -35.69 -18.40 25.08
C SER A 88 -35.26 -19.60 24.25
N MET A 89 -33.95 -19.77 24.09
CA MET A 89 -33.17 -20.99 24.38
C MET A 89 -31.76 -20.79 23.80
N GLY A 90 -30.77 -21.21 24.59
CA GLY A 90 -29.40 -20.72 24.50
C GLY A 90 -28.44 -21.57 23.68
N TYR A 91 -27.28 -20.94 23.45
CA TYR A 91 -25.99 -21.57 23.19
C TYR A 91 -24.92 -20.51 23.51
N ASP A 92 -24.13 -20.73 24.57
CA ASP A 92 -22.91 -19.95 24.80
C ASP A 92 -21.90 -20.37 23.72
N SER A 93 -21.56 -19.44 22.81
CA SER A 93 -20.51 -19.64 21.82
C SER A 93 -19.34 -18.72 22.12
N ILE A 94 -18.15 -19.32 22.17
CA ILE A 94 -16.90 -18.73 22.66
C ILE A 94 -16.59 -17.44 21.89
N ASN A 95 -16.60 -16.32 22.60
CA ASN A 95 -16.02 -15.07 22.15
C ASN A 95 -14.54 -15.27 21.87
N ASN A 96 -14.15 -15.47 20.61
CA ASN A 96 -12.78 -15.17 20.21
C ASN A 96 -12.73 -13.71 19.72
N LYS A 97 -12.83 -12.80 20.69
CA LYS A 97 -12.51 -11.39 20.50
C LYS A 97 -10.99 -11.32 20.41
N ILE A 98 -10.41 -11.46 19.22
CA ILE A 98 -9.03 -10.99 19.00
C ILE A 98 -9.10 -9.47 19.03
N ILE A 99 -8.92 -8.95 20.25
CA ILE A 99 -8.67 -7.55 20.49
C ILE A 99 -7.27 -7.29 19.92
N PHE A 100 -7.21 -6.66 18.74
CA PHE A 100 -6.00 -5.94 18.35
C PHE A 100 -5.93 -4.72 19.27
N GLU A 101 -5.37 -4.92 20.45
CA GLU A 101 -5.13 -3.87 21.43
C GLU A 101 -4.00 -3.00 20.88
N LEU A 102 -4.41 -1.92 20.22
CA LEU A 102 -3.58 -0.76 19.92
C LEU A 102 -3.24 -0.07 21.25
N GLU A 103 -2.27 -0.57 22.01
CA GLU A 103 -1.46 0.22 22.96
C GLU A 103 -0.37 -0.65 23.63
N GLY A 104 0.91 -0.33 23.40
CA GLY A 104 2.04 -0.91 24.15
C GLY A 104 3.38 -0.82 23.41
N PRO A 105 4.51 -0.50 24.08
CA PRO A 105 5.65 0.16 23.47
C PRO A 105 6.46 -0.78 22.58
N PHE A 106 7.01 -0.22 21.49
CA PHE A 106 7.91 -0.89 20.57
C PHE A 106 9.00 -1.69 21.34
N PRO A 107 9.24 -2.97 21.02
CA PRO A 107 10.31 -3.72 21.65
C PRO A 107 11.66 -3.10 21.24
N THR A 108 12.35 -2.52 22.21
CA THR A 108 13.77 -2.19 22.08
C THR A 108 14.55 -3.49 22.01
N TYR A 109 15.19 -3.75 20.87
CA TYR A 109 16.17 -4.82 20.72
C TYR A 109 17.39 -4.52 21.60
N ILE A 110 17.77 -5.48 22.44
CA ILE A 110 19.16 -5.72 22.88
C ILE A 110 19.53 -7.14 22.45
#